data_AF-A0A3D5FSC6-F1
#
_entry.id   AF-A0A3D5FSC6-F1
#
_cell.length_a   1.000
_cell.length_b   1.000
_cell.length_c   1.000
_cell.angle_alpha   90.00
_cell.angle_beta   90.00
_cell.angle_gamma   90.00
#
_symmetry.space_group_name_H-M   'P 1'
#
loop_
_entity.id
_entity.type
_entity.pdbx_description
1 polymer ?
#
loop_
_entity_poly.entity_id
_entity_poly.type
_entity_poly.pdbx_seq_one_letter_code
_entity_poly.pdbx_strand_id
1 'polypeptide(L)'
;EVIRHADGSARQRRLYHGLVDLARQPTPAYAAVRDLNAILATLSQTLAPLYFRGGYEAKDVPADEPVTSAAADVDLAFFGDRSQTTHVLVVNRNTSEDRSIELSVRPGTSWLDIAAGEVAAFETDRMALKVWAGGFRLLALRP
;
A
#
# COMPACT_ATOMS: atom_id res chain seq x y z
N GLU A 1 22.08 -21.77 6.58
CA GLU A 1 23.48 -22.02 6.16
C GLU A 1 23.94 -23.37 6.70
N VAL A 2 24.68 -24.18 5.93
CA VAL A 2 25.24 -25.45 6.43
C VAL A 2 26.70 -25.22 6.76
N ILE A 3 27.06 -25.32 8.04
CA ILE A 3 28.46 -25.22 8.47
C ILE A 3 29.00 -26.64 8.55
N ARG A 4 30.06 -26.91 7.79
CA ARG A 4 30.82 -28.16 7.87
C ARG A 4 31.94 -27.98 8.88
N HIS A 5 31.99 -28.86 9.86
CA HIS A 5 33.02 -28.89 10.88
C HIS A 5 34.14 -29.87 10.50
N ALA A 6 35.32 -29.69 11.10
CA ALA A 6 36.51 -30.50 10.81
C ALA A 6 36.34 -31.99 11.19
N ASP A 7 35.35 -32.32 12.00
CA ASP A 7 34.96 -33.69 12.38
C ASP A 7 34.07 -34.38 11.32
N GLY A 8 33.81 -33.73 10.18
CA GLY A 8 32.94 -34.24 9.13
C GLY A 8 31.45 -34.04 9.41
N SER A 9 31.07 -33.46 10.56
CA SER A 9 29.68 -33.15 10.86
C SER A 9 29.21 -31.91 10.10
N ALA A 10 28.01 -31.99 9.52
CA ALA A 10 27.31 -30.86 8.93
C ALA A 10 26.23 -30.42 9.90
N ARG A 11 26.35 -29.19 10.43
CA ARG A 11 25.32 -28.60 11.30
C ARG A 11 24.57 -27.52 10.54
N GLN A 12 23.25 -27.61 10.53
CA GLN A 12 22.40 -26.58 9.94
C GLN A 12 22.37 -25.37 10.87
N ARG A 13 23.01 -24.26 10.47
CA ARG A 13 22.78 -22.97 11.11
C ARG A 13 21.43 -22.45 10.65
N ARG A 14 20.44 -22.58 11.52
CA ARG A 14 19.14 -21.91 11.39
C ARG A 14 19.32 -20.47 11.84
N LEU A 15 19.35 -19.54 10.89
CA LEU A 15 19.31 -18.12 11.19
C LEU A 15 17.85 -17.79 11.50
N TYR A 16 17.58 -17.38 12.74
CA TYR A 16 16.27 -16.82 13.07
C TYR A 16 16.20 -15.41 12.47
N HIS A 17 15.32 -15.24 11.48
CA HIS A 17 14.90 -13.95 10.97
C HIS A 17 13.47 -13.72 11.45
N GLY A 18 13.32 -13.03 12.57
CA GLY A 18 12.01 -12.68 13.09
C GLY A 18 12.05 -11.37 13.85
N LEU A 19 10.96 -11.05 14.53
CA LEU A 19 10.78 -9.72 15.11
C LEU A 19 11.73 -9.46 16.29
N VAL A 20 12.20 -10.50 16.98
CA VAL A 20 13.12 -10.37 18.11
C VAL A 20 14.31 -11.29 17.96
N ASP A 21 15.51 -10.83 18.27
CA ASP A 21 16.70 -11.69 18.19
C ASP A 21 16.79 -12.67 19.37
N LEU A 22 17.88 -13.44 19.42
CA LEU A 22 18.16 -14.40 20.49
C LEU A 22 18.33 -13.73 21.86
N ALA A 23 18.72 -12.45 21.91
CA ALA A 23 18.82 -11.64 23.11
C ALA A 23 17.49 -10.97 23.49
N ARG A 24 16.39 -11.33 22.82
CA ARG A 24 15.05 -10.76 22.96
C ARG A 24 15.00 -9.26 22.64
N GLN A 25 15.95 -8.76 21.86
CA GLN A 25 15.95 -7.37 21.39
C GLN A 25 15.16 -7.26 20.09
N PRO A 26 14.41 -6.17 19.87
CA PRO A 26 13.73 -5.92 18.60
C PRO A 26 14.70 -5.89 17.43
N THR A 27 14.35 -6.57 16.35
CA THR A 27 15.07 -6.45 15.07
C THR A 27 14.46 -5.34 14.21
N PRO A 28 15.09 -4.93 13.09
CA PRO A 28 14.47 -3.99 12.16
C PRO A 28 13.09 -4.41 11.65
N ALA A 29 12.83 -5.72 11.54
CA ALA A 29 11.52 -6.24 11.16
C ALA A 29 10.42 -5.92 12.18
N TYR A 30 10.75 -5.82 13.47
CA TYR A 30 9.79 -5.39 14.50
C TYR A 30 9.34 -3.95 14.28
N ALA A 31 10.29 -3.04 14.01
CA ALA A 31 9.97 -1.65 13.74
C ALA A 31 9.06 -1.53 12.49
N ALA A 32 9.44 -2.21 11.39
CA ALA A 32 8.65 -2.22 10.16
C ALA A 32 7.21 -2.75 10.37
N VAL A 33 7.02 -3.83 11.13
CA VAL A 33 5.68 -4.35 11.46
C VAL A 33 4.90 -3.35 12.32
N ARG A 34 5.56 -2.69 13.27
CA ARG A 34 4.92 -1.67 14.11
C ARG A 34 4.43 -0.48 13.28
N ASP A 35 5.25 -0.02 12.34
CA ASP A 35 4.92 1.09 11.45
C ASP A 35 3.77 0.71 10.51
N LEU A 36 3.80 -0.49 9.92
CA LEU A 36 2.71 -1.01 9.10
C LEU A 36 1.40 -1.10 9.89
N ASN A 37 1.45 -1.61 11.13
CA ASN A 37 0.27 -1.66 12.00
C ASN A 37 -0.27 -0.27 12.32
N ALA A 38 0.61 0.72 12.54
CA ALA A 38 0.19 2.10 12.76
C ALA A 38 -0.53 2.68 11.53
N ILE A 39 0.02 2.46 10.33
CA ILE A 39 -0.60 2.89 9.08
C ILE A 39 -1.98 2.21 8.91
N LEU A 40 -2.06 0.89 9.09
CA LEU A 40 -3.31 0.14 8.98
C LEU A 40 -4.37 0.61 10.00
N ALA A 41 -3.96 0.91 11.23
CA ALA A 41 -4.86 1.43 12.24
C ALA A 41 -5.45 2.79 11.84
N THR A 42 -4.63 3.69 11.30
CA THR A 42 -5.09 4.99 10.78
C THR A 42 -6.06 4.79 9.61
N LEU A 43 -5.71 3.97 8.62
CA LEU A 43 -6.59 3.72 7.48
C LEU A 43 -7.90 3.06 7.89
N SER A 44 -7.86 2.13 8.85
CA SER A 44 -9.05 1.44 9.35
C SER A 44 -10.06 2.42 9.95
N GLN A 45 -9.61 3.48 10.62
CA GLN A 45 -10.52 4.50 11.17
C GLN A 45 -11.20 5.30 10.06
N THR A 46 -10.45 5.67 9.01
CA THR A 46 -10.98 6.41 7.85
C THR A 46 -11.93 5.55 7.01
N LEU A 47 -11.61 4.27 6.82
CA LEU A 47 -12.38 3.36 5.96
C LEU A 47 -13.61 2.76 6.66
N ALA A 48 -13.59 2.63 8.00
CA ALA A 48 -14.68 2.03 8.78
C ALA A 48 -16.10 2.57 8.48
N PRO A 49 -16.33 3.89 8.30
CA PRO A 49 -17.66 4.40 7.98
C PRO A 49 -18.04 4.26 6.49
N LEU A 50 -17.12 3.88 5.62
CA LEU A 50 -17.32 3.90 4.17
C LEU A 50 -17.86 2.57 3.66
N TYR A 51 -18.71 2.64 2.64
CA TYR A 51 -19.13 1.49 1.86
C TYR A 51 -18.02 1.06 0.89
N PHE A 52 -17.66 -0.22 0.91
CA PHE A 52 -16.74 -0.80 -0.06
C PHE A 52 -17.46 -1.03 -1.38
N ARG A 53 -16.97 -0.39 -2.45
CA ARG A 53 -17.59 -0.41 -3.78
C ARG A 53 -16.97 -1.46 -4.71
N GLY A 54 -15.75 -1.91 -4.42
CA GLY A 54 -15.08 -2.96 -5.19
C GLY A 54 -13.56 -2.77 -5.23
N GLY A 55 -12.87 -3.83 -5.63
CA GLY A 55 -11.42 -3.85 -5.83
C GLY A 55 -11.07 -4.51 -7.15
N TYR A 56 -10.16 -3.90 -7.90
CA TYR A 56 -9.85 -4.25 -9.28
C TYR A 56 -8.35 -4.13 -9.54
N GLU A 57 -7.83 -4.97 -10.45
CA GLU A 57 -6.55 -4.64 -11.09
C GLU A 57 -6.73 -3.32 -11.85
N ALA A 58 -5.72 -2.44 -11.83
CA ALA A 58 -5.84 -1.09 -12.35
C ALA A 58 -6.35 -1.01 -13.80
N LYS A 59 -5.92 -1.95 -14.64
CA LYS A 59 -6.33 -2.06 -16.06
C LYS A 59 -7.80 -2.46 -16.26
N ASP A 60 -8.44 -3.04 -15.25
CA ASP A 60 -9.79 -3.63 -15.30
C ASP A 60 -10.82 -2.79 -14.51
N VAL A 61 -10.43 -1.57 -14.12
CA VAL A 61 -11.30 -0.66 -13.36
C VAL A 61 -12.50 -0.23 -14.21
N PRO A 62 -13.73 -0.26 -13.65
CA PRO A 62 -14.92 0.24 -14.33
C PRO A 62 -14.80 1.70 -14.77
N ALA A 63 -15.36 2.03 -15.94
CA ALA A 63 -15.23 3.36 -16.53
C ALA A 63 -15.92 4.49 -15.75
N ASP A 64 -16.85 4.15 -14.84
CA ASP A 64 -17.57 5.10 -13.99
C ASP A 64 -16.81 5.48 -12.71
N GLU A 65 -15.75 4.74 -12.35
CA GLU A 65 -14.91 5.09 -11.21
C GLU A 65 -14.09 6.38 -11.49
N PRO A 66 -13.86 7.22 -10.47
CA PRO A 66 -13.27 8.55 -10.69
C PRO A 66 -11.74 8.52 -10.82
N VAL A 67 -11.10 7.38 -10.57
CA VAL A 67 -9.65 7.19 -10.61
C VAL A 67 -9.35 5.90 -11.36
N THR A 68 -8.43 5.97 -12.32
CA THR A 68 -7.97 4.82 -13.13
C THR A 68 -6.46 4.83 -13.26
N SER A 69 -5.87 3.71 -13.65
CA SER A 69 -4.46 3.63 -14.00
C SER A 69 -4.23 2.50 -15.00
N ALA A 70 -3.23 2.66 -15.87
CA ALA A 70 -2.78 1.59 -16.76
C ALA A 70 -1.53 0.85 -16.22
N ALA A 71 -1.11 1.17 -14.99
CA ALA A 71 0.08 0.58 -14.40
C ALA A 71 -0.11 -0.92 -14.14
N ALA A 72 0.89 -1.71 -14.56
CA ALA A 72 0.97 -3.13 -14.20
C ALA A 72 1.25 -3.29 -12.70
N ASP A 73 0.83 -4.43 -12.14
CA ASP A 73 1.02 -4.77 -10.72
C ASP A 73 0.43 -3.74 -9.74
N VAL A 74 -0.60 -3.01 -10.17
CA VAL A 74 -1.34 -2.07 -9.32
C VAL A 74 -2.78 -2.54 -9.19
N ASP A 75 -3.28 -2.54 -7.97
CA ASP A 75 -4.69 -2.73 -7.67
C ASP A 75 -5.29 -1.42 -7.12
N LEU A 76 -6.53 -1.15 -7.48
CA LEU A 76 -7.33 -0.04 -6.96
C LEU A 76 -8.55 -0.59 -6.21
N ALA A 77 -8.76 -0.13 -4.98
CA ALA A 77 -9.94 -0.43 -4.19
C ALA A 77 -10.71 0.85 -3.86
N PHE A 78 -12.01 0.82 -4.13
CA PHE A 78 -12.87 2.00 -4.10
C PHE A 78 -13.80 1.96 -2.89
N PHE A 79 -13.90 3.11 -2.21
CA PHE A 79 -14.71 3.30 -1.02
C PHE A 79 -15.47 4.62 -1.12
N GLY A 80 -16.63 4.69 -0.48
CA GLY A 80 -17.39 5.94 -0.39
C GLY A 80 -18.73 5.74 0.25
N ASP A 81 -19.76 6.33 -0.33
CA ASP A 81 -21.14 6.02 0.01
C ASP A 81 -21.77 5.08 -1.05
N ARG A 82 -23.07 4.80 -0.89
CA ARG A 82 -23.80 3.92 -1.82
C ARG A 82 -24.01 4.53 -3.21
N SER A 83 -23.74 5.81 -3.39
CA SER A 83 -23.95 6.56 -4.63
C SER A 83 -22.64 6.89 -5.34
N GLN A 84 -21.59 7.30 -4.61
CA GLN A 84 -20.32 7.73 -5.19
C GLN A 84 -19.09 7.21 -4.43
N THR A 85 -18.00 7.05 -5.17
CA THR A 85 -16.65 6.86 -4.64
C THR A 85 -16.11 8.19 -4.13
N THR A 86 -15.63 8.19 -2.90
CA THR A 86 -14.94 9.34 -2.29
C THR A 86 -13.51 9.01 -1.88
N HIS A 87 -13.13 7.73 -1.85
CA HIS A 87 -11.82 7.28 -1.42
C HIS A 87 -11.32 6.15 -2.32
N VAL A 88 -10.01 6.13 -2.57
CA VAL A 88 -9.35 5.10 -3.38
C VAL A 88 -8.08 4.64 -2.69
N LEU A 89 -8.01 3.34 -2.39
CA LEU A 89 -6.79 2.69 -1.94
C LEU A 89 -6.02 2.20 -3.17
N VAL A 90 -4.81 2.71 -3.34
CA VAL A 90 -3.88 2.34 -4.40
C VAL A 90 -2.86 1.38 -3.83
N VAL A 91 -2.74 0.19 -4.40
CA VAL A 91 -1.86 -0.88 -3.89
C VAL A 91 -0.83 -1.24 -4.94
N ASN A 92 0.45 -1.22 -4.55
CA ASN A 92 1.54 -1.78 -5.34
C ASN A 92 1.67 -3.28 -4.99
N ARG A 93 1.28 -4.17 -5.89
CA ARG A 93 1.42 -5.63 -5.70
C ARG A 93 2.87 -6.11 -5.82
N ASN A 94 3.75 -5.33 -6.43
CA ASN A 94 5.16 -5.68 -6.56
C ASN A 94 5.86 -5.47 -5.21
N THR A 95 6.23 -6.57 -4.55
CA THR A 95 6.90 -6.59 -3.24
C THR A 95 8.43 -6.44 -3.31
N SER A 96 8.98 -6.29 -4.51
CA SER A 96 10.43 -6.19 -4.74
C SER A 96 10.88 -4.77 -5.05
N GLU A 97 10.00 -3.92 -5.60
CA GLU A 97 10.37 -2.59 -6.09
C GLU A 97 9.34 -1.52 -5.74
N ASP A 98 9.87 -0.35 -5.38
CA ASP A 98 9.08 0.88 -5.29
C ASP A 98 8.58 1.30 -6.68
N ARG A 99 7.37 1.83 -6.75
CA ARG A 99 6.71 2.21 -8.00
C ARG A 99 6.28 3.68 -7.95
N SER A 100 6.51 4.37 -9.06
CA SER A 100 5.83 5.63 -9.36
C SER A 100 4.60 5.29 -10.20
N ILE A 101 3.42 5.37 -9.59
CA ILE A 101 2.14 5.01 -10.19
C ILE A 101 1.48 6.27 -10.72
N GLU A 102 1.29 6.35 -12.03
CA GLU A 102 0.48 7.39 -12.65
C GLU A 102 -0.99 7.01 -12.58
N LEU A 103 -1.81 7.91 -12.05
CA LEU A 103 -3.26 7.80 -12.00
C LEU A 103 -3.87 8.86 -12.91
N SER A 104 -4.90 8.47 -13.64
CA SER A 104 -5.81 9.41 -14.31
C SER A 104 -7.02 9.64 -13.39
N VAL A 105 -7.36 10.90 -13.17
CA VAL A 105 -8.48 11.31 -12.31
C VAL A 105 -9.52 12.08 -13.10
N ARG A 106 -10.77 12.03 -12.65
CA ARG A 106 -11.85 12.80 -13.24
C ARG A 106 -11.50 14.30 -13.21
N PRO A 107 -11.60 15.02 -14.35
CA PRO A 107 -11.32 16.46 -14.39
C PRO A 107 -12.16 17.25 -13.37
N GLY A 108 -11.56 18.29 -12.80
CA GLY A 108 -12.21 19.14 -11.79
C GLY A 108 -12.32 18.51 -10.40
N THR A 109 -11.68 17.36 -10.16
CA THR A 109 -11.56 16.76 -8.83
C THR A 109 -10.20 17.06 -8.21
N SER A 110 -10.14 17.06 -6.88
CA SER A 110 -8.90 17.19 -6.12
C SER A 110 -8.82 16.06 -5.11
N TRP A 111 -7.62 15.50 -4.93
CA TRP A 111 -7.41 14.31 -4.10
C TRP A 111 -6.29 14.55 -3.09
N LEU A 112 -6.52 14.10 -1.85
CA LEU A 112 -5.61 14.19 -0.72
C LEU A 112 -5.11 12.78 -0.37
N ASP A 113 -3.82 12.64 -0.10
CA ASP A 113 -3.30 11.45 0.55
C ASP A 113 -3.57 11.50 2.06
N ILE A 114 -4.38 10.56 2.56
CA ILE A 114 -4.79 10.52 3.96
C ILE A 114 -3.62 10.23 4.91
N ALA A 115 -2.67 9.39 4.50
CA ALA A 115 -1.57 8.97 5.36
C ALA A 115 -0.47 10.02 5.42
N ALA A 116 -0.18 10.68 4.29
CA ALA A 116 0.81 11.76 4.23
C ALA A 116 0.25 13.12 4.68
N GLY A 117 -1.07 13.31 4.62
CA GLY A 117 -1.69 14.62 4.84
C GLY A 117 -1.37 15.64 3.74
N GLU A 118 -0.88 15.18 2.59
CA GLU A 118 -0.44 16.01 1.46
C GLU A 118 -1.43 15.95 0.31
N VAL A 119 -1.58 17.07 -0.42
CA VAL A 119 -2.39 17.12 -1.63
C VAL A 119 -1.70 16.30 -2.72
N ALA A 120 -2.33 15.19 -3.10
CA ALA A 120 -1.83 14.30 -4.13
C ALA A 120 -2.12 14.83 -5.55
N ALA A 121 -3.24 15.54 -5.73
CA ALA A 121 -3.63 16.17 -6.98
C ALA A 121 -4.53 17.39 -6.73
N PHE A 122 -4.33 18.47 -7.48
CA PHE A 122 -5.15 19.68 -7.44
C PHE A 122 -5.56 20.09 -8.85
N GLU A 123 -6.83 19.90 -9.19
CA GLU A 123 -7.42 20.31 -10.48
C GLU A 123 -6.68 19.82 -11.74
N THR A 124 -5.92 18.72 -11.63
CA THR A 124 -5.27 18.05 -12.76
C THR A 124 -6.06 16.80 -13.14
N ASP A 125 -5.93 16.34 -14.39
CA ASP A 125 -6.47 15.06 -14.87
C ASP A 125 -5.54 13.87 -14.57
N ARG A 126 -4.32 14.15 -14.09
CA ARG A 126 -3.30 13.16 -13.78
C ARG A 126 -2.59 13.45 -12.47
N MET A 127 -2.22 12.40 -11.76
CA MET A 127 -1.32 12.48 -10.61
C MET A 127 -0.32 11.33 -10.62
N ALA A 128 0.84 11.55 -10.00
CA ALA A 128 1.85 10.51 -9.81
C ALA A 128 2.05 10.25 -8.32
N LEU A 129 1.97 9.00 -7.91
CA LEU A 129 2.14 8.56 -6.52
C LEU A 129 3.35 7.64 -6.40
N LYS A 130 4.21 7.92 -5.43
CA LYS A 130 5.24 6.96 -5.04
C LYS A 130 4.68 5.98 -4.01
N VAL A 131 4.71 4.70 -4.34
CA VAL A 131 4.26 3.61 -3.48
C VAL A 131 5.41 2.62 -3.32
N TRP A 132 5.78 2.33 -2.08
CA TRP A 132 6.88 1.42 -1.77
C TRP A 132 6.54 -0.03 -2.17
N ALA A 133 7.55 -0.89 -2.24
CA ALA A 133 7.42 -2.29 -2.64
C ALA A 133 6.43 -3.10 -1.76
N GLY A 134 5.29 -3.50 -2.31
CA GLY A 134 4.22 -4.19 -1.55
C GLY A 134 3.35 -3.23 -0.72
N GLY A 135 3.52 -1.93 -0.95
CA GLY A 135 2.88 -0.87 -0.20
C GLY A 135 1.56 -0.41 -0.76
N PHE A 136 0.99 0.59 -0.08
CA PHE A 136 -0.30 1.17 -0.44
C PHE A 136 -0.40 2.64 -0.01
N ARG A 137 -1.31 3.38 -0.64
CA ARG A 137 -1.67 4.77 -0.32
C ARG A 137 -3.18 4.93 -0.38
N LEU A 138 -3.77 5.62 0.59
CA LEU A 138 -5.21 5.93 0.59
C LEU A 138 -5.41 7.38 0.17
N LEU A 139 -6.16 7.58 -0.90
CA LEU A 139 -6.55 8.88 -1.40
C LEU A 139 -8.00 9.18 -0.99
N ALA A 140 -8.29 10.43 -0.69
CA ALA A 140 -9.63 10.94 -0.46
C ALA A 140 -9.94 12.12 -1.38
N LEU A 141 -11.14 12.13 -1.93
CA LEU A 141 -11.68 13.23 -2.70
C LEU A 141 -11.86 14.43 -1.75
N ARG A 142 -11.35 15.60 -2.16
CA ARG A 142 -11.60 16.84 -1.43
C ARG A 142 -13.05 17.29 -1.65
N PRO A 143 -13.73 17.79 -0.60
CA PRO A 143 -15.02 18.44 -0.73
C PRO A 143 -14.96 19.68 -1.62
#